data_AF-A0A8H5K855-F1
#
_entry.id   AF-A0A8H5K855-F1
#
_cell.length_a   1.000
_cell.length_b   1.000
_cell.length_c   1.000
_cell.angle_alpha   90.00
_cell.angle_beta   90.00
_cell.angle_gamma   90.00
#
_symmetry.space_group_name_H-M   'P 1'
#
loop_
_entity.id
_entity.type
_entity.pdbx_description
1 polymer ?
#
loop_
_entity_poly.entity_id
_entity_poly.type
_entity_poly.pdbx_seq_one_letter_code
_entity_poly.pdbx_strand_id
1 'polypeptide(L)'
;MTSIQDVPNELVLMMVAEVSFSTFAALRQTCRRFNEVTIVTFGRRFFHTRNIMLHEKSVQNLVSIANHPVFASCVRKVGFAPTYVRGNWLGFEEECEARLNFGSKHNIKFQEKE
;
A
#
# COMPACT_ATOMS: atom_id res chain seq x y z
N MET A 1 -13.35 16.37 28.63
CA MET A 1 -12.60 16.25 27.36
C MET A 1 -13.14 15.02 26.64
N THR A 2 -13.70 15.16 25.44
CA THR A 2 -14.14 14.04 24.61
C THR A 2 -12.93 13.42 23.93
N SER A 3 -12.71 12.11 24.11
CA SER A 3 -11.61 11.40 23.46
C SER A 3 -11.98 11.11 22.01
N ILE A 4 -10.98 11.07 21.12
CA ILE A 4 -11.17 10.61 19.74
C ILE A 4 -11.66 9.15 19.67
N GLN A 5 -11.47 8.39 20.75
CA GLN A 5 -11.99 7.02 20.88
C GLN A 5 -13.51 6.97 21.02
N ASP A 6 -14.12 8.04 21.55
CA ASP A 6 -15.56 8.14 21.82
C ASP A 6 -16.35 8.56 20.57
N VAL A 7 -15.65 8.88 19.48
CA VAL A 7 -16.23 9.32 18.22
C VAL A 7 -16.91 8.13 17.52
N PRO A 8 -18.14 8.28 16.99
CA PRO A 8 -18.83 7.25 16.19
C PRO A 8 -17.99 6.74 15.01
N ASN A 9 -18.22 5.48 14.63
CA ASN A 9 -17.44 4.83 13.57
C ASN A 9 -17.56 5.56 12.22
N GLU A 10 -18.73 6.14 11.95
CA GLU A 10 -19.04 6.89 10.74
C GLU A 10 -18.12 8.11 10.61
N LEU A 11 -17.91 8.84 11.71
CA LEU A 11 -17.03 10.00 11.74
C LEU A 11 -15.56 9.59 11.61
N VAL A 12 -15.14 8.48 12.22
CA VAL A 12 -13.80 7.91 12.00
C VAL A 12 -13.59 7.59 10.52
N LEU A 13 -14.60 6.98 9.87
CA LEU A 13 -14.55 6.63 8.44
C LEU A 13 -14.50 7.87 7.54
N MET A 14 -15.23 8.94 7.87
CA MET A 14 -15.16 10.22 7.18
C MET A 14 -13.77 10.87 7.32
N MET A 15 -13.20 10.86 8.53
CA MET A 15 -11.86 11.40 8.76
C MET A 15 -10.81 10.68 7.91
N VAL A 16 -10.83 9.33 7.88
CA VAL A 16 -9.83 8.57 7.12
C VAL A 16 -10.00 8.66 5.60
N ALA A 17 -11.16 9.13 5.11
CA ALA A 17 -11.36 9.42 3.69
C ALA A 17 -10.57 10.66 3.26
N GLU A 18 -10.47 11.67 4.12
CA GLU A 18 -9.86 12.96 3.79
C GLU A 18 -8.35 13.02 4.05
N VAL A 19 -7.82 12.17 4.95
CA VAL A 19 -6.38 12.17 5.25
C VAL A 19 -5.55 11.44 4.19
N SER A 20 -4.27 11.80 4.14
CA SER A 20 -3.28 11.12 3.31
C SER A 20 -3.16 9.64 3.69
N PHE A 21 -2.68 8.81 2.76
CA PHE A 21 -2.50 7.39 3.04
C PHE A 21 -1.50 7.12 4.17
N SER A 22 -0.42 7.91 4.29
CA SER A 22 0.57 7.77 5.36
C SER A 22 -0.03 8.08 6.73
N THR A 23 -0.79 9.17 6.85
CA THR A 23 -1.53 9.50 8.08
C THR A 23 -2.57 8.44 8.41
N PHE A 24 -3.29 7.94 7.41
CA PHE A 24 -4.25 6.85 7.61
C PHE A 24 -3.59 5.57 8.12
N ALA A 25 -2.47 5.17 7.53
CA ALA A 25 -1.70 4.02 7.97
C ALA A 25 -1.20 4.18 9.42
N ALA A 26 -0.70 5.36 9.78
CA ALA A 26 -0.26 5.67 11.14
C ALA A 26 -1.43 5.58 12.14
N LEU A 27 -2.61 6.14 11.82
CA LEU A 27 -3.80 6.06 12.67
C LEU A 27 -4.20 4.61 12.96
N ARG A 28 -4.11 3.72 11.96
CA ARG A 28 -4.41 2.29 12.13
C ARG A 28 -3.47 1.56 13.09
N GLN A 29 -2.31 2.12 13.37
CA GLN A 29 -1.32 1.57 14.29
C GLN A 29 -1.50 2.10 15.72
N THR A 30 -2.32 3.13 15.95
CA THR A 30 -2.46 3.73 17.29
C THR A 30 -3.32 2.89 18.23
N CYS A 31 -4.39 2.26 17.72
CA CYS A 31 -5.24 1.39 18.52
C CYS A 31 -6.00 0.35 17.70
N ARG A 32 -6.43 -0.72 18.38
CA ARG A 32 -7.21 -1.82 17.80
C ARG A 32 -8.54 -1.34 17.17
N ARG A 33 -9.26 -0.44 17.84
CA ARG A 33 -10.54 0.12 17.36
C ARG A 33 -10.39 0.75 15.99
N PHE A 34 -9.42 1.65 15.80
CA PHE A 34 -9.19 2.29 14.50
C PHE A 34 -8.72 1.29 13.44
N ASN A 35 -7.93 0.30 13.81
CA ASN A 35 -7.54 -0.75 12.89
C ASN A 35 -8.77 -1.51 12.35
N GLU A 36 -9.64 -1.97 13.25
CA GLU A 36 -10.84 -2.76 12.93
C GLU A 36 -11.87 -1.95 12.16
N VAL A 37 -12.24 -0.76 12.67
CA VAL A 37 -13.26 0.11 12.03
C VAL A 37 -12.88 0.46 10.59
N THR A 38 -11.58 0.65 10.33
CA THR A 38 -11.12 1.16 9.03
C THR A 38 -10.56 0.07 8.11
N ILE A 39 -10.61 -1.21 8.49
CA ILE A 39 -9.93 -2.31 7.77
C ILE A 39 -10.39 -2.42 6.31
N VAL A 40 -11.68 -2.27 6.05
CA VAL A 40 -12.23 -2.34 4.69
C VAL A 40 -11.81 -1.12 3.87
N THR A 41 -11.89 0.09 4.45
CA THR A 41 -11.48 1.33 3.79
C THR A 41 -9.99 1.33 3.45
N PHE A 42 -9.16 0.87 4.39
CA PHE A 42 -7.75 0.63 4.15
C PHE A 42 -7.53 -0.36 3.03
N GLY A 43 -8.26 -1.48 3.09
CA GLY A 43 -8.14 -2.53 2.10
C GLY A 43 -8.43 -2.02 0.70
N ARG A 44 -9.54 -1.27 0.55
CA ARG A 44 -9.95 -0.65 -0.72
C ARG A 44 -9.00 0.43 -1.20
N ARG A 45 -8.39 1.23 -0.33
CA ARG A 45 -7.40 2.25 -0.75
C ARG A 45 -6.07 1.63 -1.15
N PHE A 46 -5.59 0.64 -0.40
CA PHE A 46 -4.24 0.10 -0.57
C PHE A 46 -4.16 -1.08 -1.54
N PHE A 47 -5.12 -2.01 -1.46
CA PHE A 47 -5.07 -3.25 -2.25
C PHE A 47 -5.83 -3.16 -3.57
N HIS A 48 -6.47 -2.03 -3.91
CA HIS A 48 -7.24 -1.91 -5.16
C HIS A 48 -6.45 -2.36 -6.39
N THR A 49 -5.23 -1.85 -6.53
CA THR A 49 -4.27 -2.25 -7.55
C THR A 49 -3.02 -2.78 -6.86
N ARG A 50 -2.71 -4.05 -7.07
CA ARG A 50 -1.48 -4.66 -6.56
C ARG A 50 -0.52 -4.96 -7.69
N ASN A 51 0.57 -4.21 -7.71
CA ASN A 51 1.69 -4.50 -8.58
C ASN A 51 2.57 -5.57 -7.94
N ILE A 52 2.82 -6.66 -8.67
CA ILE A 52 3.71 -7.75 -8.25
C ILE A 52 4.94 -7.80 -9.14
N MET A 53 6.05 -8.25 -8.58
CA MET A 53 7.21 -8.68 -9.35
C MET A 53 6.98 -10.13 -9.79
N LEU A 54 7.56 -10.54 -10.92
CA LEU A 54 7.62 -11.95 -11.32
C LEU A 54 8.68 -12.69 -10.50
N HIS A 55 8.47 -12.73 -9.18
CA HIS A 55 9.34 -13.37 -8.21
C HIS A 55 8.48 -14.14 -7.19
N GLU A 56 8.92 -15.32 -6.77
CA GLU A 56 8.16 -16.23 -5.91
C GLU A 56 7.60 -15.54 -4.66
N LYS A 57 8.44 -14.84 -3.90
CA LYS A 57 8.02 -14.10 -2.68
C LYS A 57 6.90 -13.07 -2.98
N SER A 58 6.93 -12.44 -4.15
CA SER A 58 5.90 -11.44 -4.53
C SER A 58 4.57 -12.11 -4.85
N VAL A 59 4.60 -13.26 -5.53
CA VAL A 59 3.42 -14.06 -5.82
C VAL A 59 2.83 -14.66 -4.54
N GLN A 60 3.66 -15.19 -3.65
CA GLN A 60 3.22 -15.68 -2.33
C GLN A 60 2.55 -14.59 -1.49
N ASN A 61 3.08 -13.35 -1.52
CA ASN A 61 2.43 -12.21 -0.87
C ASN A 61 1.03 -11.95 -1.44
N LEU A 62 0.88 -12.01 -2.77
CA LEU A 62 -0.43 -11.87 -3.42
C LEU A 62 -1.38 -12.99 -3.00
N VAL A 63 -0.92 -14.24 -2.93
CA VAL A 63 -1.72 -15.38 -2.44
C VAL A 63 -2.17 -15.15 -0.99
N SER A 64 -1.28 -14.68 -0.12
CA SER A 64 -1.63 -14.34 1.26
C SER A 64 -2.72 -13.26 1.35
N ILE A 65 -2.63 -12.21 0.52
CA ILE A 65 -3.66 -11.17 0.43
C ILE A 65 -4.98 -11.74 -0.10
N ALA A 66 -4.93 -12.59 -1.13
CA ALA A 66 -6.09 -13.21 -1.75
C ALA A 66 -6.82 -14.19 -0.80
N ASN A 67 -6.11 -14.76 0.18
CA ASN A 67 -6.69 -15.63 1.21
C ASN A 67 -7.16 -14.86 2.46
N HIS A 68 -6.90 -13.55 2.56
CA HIS A 68 -7.29 -12.77 3.74
C HIS A 68 -8.79 -12.47 3.73
N PRO A 69 -9.53 -12.72 4.83
CA PRO A 69 -11.00 -12.66 4.87
C PRO A 69 -11.57 -11.30 4.48
N VAL A 70 -10.82 -10.21 4.72
CA VAL A 70 -11.23 -8.86 4.32
C VAL A 70 -10.59 -8.41 3.01
N PHE A 71 -9.31 -8.73 2.78
CA PHE A 71 -8.54 -8.10 1.69
C PHE A 71 -8.70 -8.81 0.36
N ALA A 72 -9.13 -10.07 0.35
CA ALA A 72 -9.45 -10.80 -0.87
C ALA A 72 -10.38 -10.01 -1.79
N SER A 73 -11.46 -9.44 -1.23
CA SER A 73 -12.44 -8.63 -1.96
C SER A 73 -11.96 -7.23 -2.34
N CYS A 74 -10.84 -6.79 -1.79
CA CYS A 74 -10.29 -5.45 -2.01
C CYS A 74 -9.34 -5.39 -3.22
N VAL A 75 -8.77 -6.53 -3.62
CA VAL A 75 -7.93 -6.61 -4.83
C VAL A 75 -8.81 -6.62 -6.06
N ARG A 76 -8.65 -5.60 -6.92
CA ARG A 76 -9.43 -5.47 -8.17
C ARG A 76 -8.56 -5.56 -9.42
N LYS A 77 -7.29 -5.17 -9.31
CA LYS A 77 -6.33 -5.20 -10.41
C LYS A 77 -5.01 -5.76 -9.91
N VAL A 78 -4.45 -6.69 -10.67
CA VAL A 78 -3.08 -7.16 -10.49
C VAL A 78 -2.27 -6.64 -11.66
N GLY A 79 -1.28 -5.82 -11.36
CA GLY A 79 -0.31 -5.34 -12.33
C GLY A 79 0.98 -6.13 -12.21
N PHE A 80 1.66 -6.32 -13.33
CA PHE A 80 3.04 -6.76 -13.31
C PHE A 80 3.90 -5.51 -13.31
N ALA A 81 4.74 -5.35 -12.30
CA ALA A 81 5.72 -4.29 -12.34
C ALA A 81 6.84 -4.76 -13.27
N PRO A 82 7.05 -4.14 -14.46
CA PRO A 82 8.21 -4.44 -15.26
C PRO A 82 9.40 -3.92 -14.47
N THR A 83 10.08 -4.79 -13.76
CA THR A 83 11.50 -4.57 -13.52
C THR A 83 12.12 -4.63 -14.89
N TYR A 84 12.50 -3.45 -15.42
CA TYR A 84 13.61 -3.43 -16.36
C TYR A 84 14.71 -4.20 -15.65
N VAL A 85 14.97 -5.42 -16.09
CA VAL A 85 16.16 -6.15 -15.67
C VAL A 85 17.31 -5.35 -16.28
N ARG A 86 17.73 -4.27 -15.60
CA ARG A 86 19.02 -3.67 -15.87
C ARG A 86 20.03 -4.79 -15.59
N GLY A 87 21.11 -4.87 -16.36
CA GLY A 87 22.11 -5.94 -16.26
C GLY A 87 22.79 -6.09 -14.88
N ASN A 88 22.38 -5.30 -13.90
CA ASN A 88 22.78 -5.28 -12.51
C ASN A 88 21.57 -5.48 -11.56
N TRP A 89 20.76 -6.52 -11.77
CA TRP A 89 19.76 -6.95 -10.78
C TRP A 89 20.46 -7.29 -9.46
N LEU A 90 20.20 -6.49 -8.43
CA LEU A 90 20.88 -6.60 -7.13
C LEU A 90 20.29 -7.72 -6.25
N GLY A 91 19.06 -8.14 -6.53
CA GLY A 91 18.30 -9.07 -5.71
C GLY A 91 16.89 -8.54 -5.41
N PHE A 92 15.98 -9.45 -5.04
CA PHE A 92 14.58 -9.11 -4.73
C PHE A 92 14.47 -8.12 -3.56
N GLU A 93 15.38 -8.22 -2.58
CA GLU A 93 15.36 -7.42 -1.37
C GLU A 93 15.81 -5.99 -1.64
N GLU A 94 16.90 -5.79 -2.39
CA GLU A 94 17.36 -4.47 -2.79
C GLU A 94 16.36 -3.74 -3.71
N GLU A 95 15.65 -4.47 -4.59
CA GLU A 95 14.59 -3.87 -5.41
C GLU A 95 13.37 -3.44 -4.58
N CYS A 96 13.02 -4.21 -3.54
CA CYS A 96 11.98 -3.84 -2.60
C CYS A 96 12.37 -2.57 -1.83
N GLU A 97 13.60 -2.48 -1.34
CA GLU A 97 14.13 -1.28 -0.67
C GLU A 97 14.18 -0.07 -1.61
N ALA A 98 14.62 -0.25 -2.85
CA ALA A 98 14.65 0.81 -3.85
C ALA A 98 13.25 1.37 -4.13
N ARG A 99 12.20 0.53 -4.14
CA ARG A 99 10.81 0.97 -4.32
C ARG A 99 10.26 1.75 -3.14
N LEU A 100 10.58 1.35 -1.91
CA LEU A 100 10.22 2.12 -0.72
C LEU A 100 10.83 3.53 -0.75
N ASN A 101 11.98 3.67 -1.42
CA ASN A 101 12.74 4.92 -1.53
C ASN A 101 12.56 5.68 -2.86
N PHE A 102 11.81 5.14 -3.83
CA PHE A 102 11.69 5.69 -5.18
C PHE A 102 11.04 7.09 -5.21
N GLY A 103 10.16 7.38 -4.25
CA GLY A 103 9.53 8.70 -4.09
C GLY A 103 10.43 9.77 -3.45
N SER A 104 11.61 9.41 -2.94
CA SER A 104 12.45 10.33 -2.16
C SER A 104 13.59 10.95 -2.95
N LYS A 105 13.91 10.49 -4.18
CA LYS A 105 15.19 10.87 -4.83
C LYS A 105 15.20 11.27 -6.31
N HIS A 106 14.12 11.30 -7.07
CA HIS A 106 14.27 11.63 -8.49
C HIS A 106 13.21 12.58 -9.10
N ASN A 107 13.59 13.87 -9.15
CA ASN A 107 13.32 14.72 -10.32
C ASN A 107 14.05 14.10 -11.52
N ILE A 108 13.39 13.19 -12.25
CA ILE A 108 13.94 12.69 -13.52
C ILE A 108 13.61 13.74 -14.59
N LYS A 109 14.59 14.59 -14.93
CA LYS A 109 14.55 15.34 -16.19
C LYS A 109 14.73 14.32 -17.33
N PHE A 110 13.69 14.15 -18.15
CA PHE A 110 13.82 13.46 -19.42
C PHE A 110 14.69 14.33 -20.33
N GLN A 111 15.86 13.83 -20.74
CA GLN A 111 16.61 14.45 -21.82
C GLN A 111 15.98 14.03 -23.14
N GLU A 112 15.43 15.00 -23.86
CA GLU A 112 15.13 14.91 -25.28
C GLU A 112 16.45 14.66 -26.03
N LYS A 113 16.45 13.67 -26.91
CA LYS A 113 17.57 13.39 -27.81
C LYS A 113 17.45 14.28 -29.04
N GLU A 114 18.50 15.05 -29.33
CA GLU A 114 18.77 15.64 -30.64
C GLU A 114 19.09 14.54 -31.68
#